data_AF-A0A3C0CJH9-F1
#
_entry.id   AF-A0A3C0CJH9-F1
#
_cell.length_a   1.000
_cell.length_b   1.000
_cell.length_c   1.000
_cell.angle_alpha   90.00
_cell.angle_beta   90.00
_cell.angle_gamma   90.00
#
_symmetry.space_group_name_H-M   'P 1'
#
loop_
_entity.id
_entity.type
_entity.pdbx_description
1 polymer ?
#
loop_
_entity_poly.entity_id
_entity_poly.type
_entity_poly.pdbx_seq_one_letter_code
_entity_poly.pdbx_strand_id
1 'polypeptide(L)'
;TLSNVSFGSDGTITATSGGEVVTLGKVALAHFSNAAGLEDIGSSYYKDTTNSGAAEFYVPGSGATGNLVTGSLENSNVDLATEFSNMILYERGYQANTKIISVADEMLQTLVNMK
;
A
#
# COMPACT_ATOMS: atom_id res chain seq x y z
N THR A 1 -19.57 16.34 29.77
CA THR A 1 -18.38 15.89 29.03
C THR A 1 -18.79 14.77 28.12
N LEU A 2 -18.24 14.69 26.91
CA LEU A 2 -18.44 13.51 26.09
C LEU A 2 -17.64 12.36 26.69
N SER A 3 -18.24 11.18 26.72
CA SER A 3 -17.64 9.98 27.28
C SER A 3 -17.99 8.80 26.37
N ASN A 4 -17.06 7.86 26.23
CA ASN A 4 -17.24 6.65 25.44
C ASN A 4 -17.54 6.90 23.95
N VAL A 5 -16.49 7.14 23.15
CA VAL A 5 -16.59 7.26 21.69
C VAL A 5 -16.61 5.88 21.07
N SER A 6 -17.58 5.62 20.19
CA SER A 6 -17.72 4.38 19.43
C SER A 6 -17.85 4.67 17.94
N PHE A 7 -17.34 3.76 17.13
CA PHE A 7 -17.43 3.80 15.68
C PHE A 7 -18.39 2.69 15.24
N GLY A 8 -19.30 2.99 14.33
CA GLY A 8 -20.16 2.02 13.66
C GLY A 8 -19.48 1.43 12.43
N SER A 9 -19.96 0.27 11.97
CA SER A 9 -19.49 -0.37 10.73
C SER A 9 -19.81 0.43 9.47
N ASP A 10 -20.76 1.34 9.55
CA ASP A 10 -21.11 2.31 8.51
C ASP A 10 -20.28 3.59 8.59
N GLY A 11 -19.31 3.68 9.51
CA GLY A 11 -18.47 4.85 9.75
C GLY A 11 -19.11 5.92 10.63
N THR A 12 -20.30 5.68 11.20
CA THR A 12 -20.93 6.65 12.09
C THR A 12 -20.21 6.71 13.44
N ILE A 13 -19.83 7.92 13.85
CA ILE A 13 -19.13 8.18 15.11
C ILE A 13 -20.19 8.59 16.14
N THR A 14 -20.28 7.84 17.23
CA THR A 14 -21.21 8.12 18.34
C THR A 14 -20.45 8.34 19.64
N ALA A 15 -20.99 9.15 20.53
CA ALA A 15 -20.45 9.35 21.87
C ALA A 15 -21.58 9.56 22.87
N THR A 16 -21.35 9.19 24.13
CA THR A 16 -22.32 9.42 25.20
C THR A 16 -22.12 10.80 25.81
N SER A 17 -23.16 11.62 25.82
CA SER A 17 -23.18 12.91 26.52
C SER A 17 -24.29 12.89 27.56
N GLY A 18 -23.92 12.88 28.84
CA GLY A 18 -24.89 12.96 29.95
C GLY A 18 -25.84 11.77 30.09
N GLY A 19 -25.49 10.60 29.52
CA GLY A 19 -26.31 9.38 29.56
C GLY A 19 -27.03 9.08 28.24
N GLU A 20 -27.08 10.02 27.31
CA GLU A 20 -27.66 9.82 25.97
C GLU A 20 -26.58 9.62 24.91
N VAL A 21 -26.86 8.74 23.94
CA VAL A 21 -25.98 8.51 22.78
C VAL A 21 -26.25 9.59 21.74
N VAL A 22 -25.22 10.36 21.41
CA VAL A 22 -25.26 11.42 20.42
C VAL A 22 -24.36 11.05 19.24
N THR A 23 -24.83 11.27 18.02
CA THR A 23 -24.03 11.10 16.80
C THR A 23 -23.18 12.35 16.58
N LEU A 24 -21.86 12.17 16.46
CA LEU A 24 -20.90 13.26 16.29
C LEU A 24 -20.59 13.54 14.82
N GLY A 25 -20.70 12.53 13.96
CA GLY A 25 -20.37 12.65 12.55
C GLY A 25 -20.22 11.29 11.89
N LYS A 26 -19.72 11.31 10.66
CA LYS A 26 -19.54 10.11 9.84
C LYS A 26 -18.22 10.17 9.09
N VAL A 27 -17.51 9.05 9.07
CA VAL A 27 -16.31 8.86 8.26
C VAL A 27 -16.74 8.57 6.82
N ALA A 28 -16.17 9.31 5.87
CA ALA A 28 -16.31 9.03 4.44
C ALA A 28 -15.08 8.29 3.92
N LEU A 29 -15.26 7.36 3.00
CA LEU A 29 -14.18 6.68 2.29
C LEU A 29 -14.05 7.25 0.89
N ALA A 30 -12.82 7.49 0.45
CA ALA A 30 -12.53 7.85 -0.93
C ALA A 30 -12.28 6.57 -1.74
N HIS A 31 -12.99 6.45 -2.86
CA HIS A 31 -12.75 5.44 -3.88
C HIS A 31 -12.10 6.12 -5.09
N PHE A 32 -11.13 5.45 -5.70
CA PHE A 32 -10.49 5.88 -6.93
C PHE A 32 -10.65 4.76 -7.94
N SER A 33 -11.05 5.09 -9.18
CA SER A 33 -11.26 4.10 -10.23
C SER A 33 -9.98 3.30 -10.55
N ASN A 34 -8.81 3.93 -10.39
CA ASN A 34 -7.52 3.29 -10.58
C ASN A 34 -6.57 3.53 -9.39
N ALA A 35 -6.54 2.59 -8.45
CA ALA A 35 -5.66 2.66 -7.28
C ALA A 35 -4.16 2.63 -7.64
N ALA A 36 -3.77 1.93 -8.71
CA ALA A 36 -2.37 1.88 -9.15
C ALA A 36 -1.88 3.20 -9.79
N GLY A 37 -2.81 4.10 -10.11
CA GLY A 37 -2.50 5.45 -10.58
C GLY A 37 -2.23 6.44 -9.46
N LEU A 38 -2.41 6.06 -8.20
CA LEU A 38 -2.13 6.94 -7.06
C LEU A 38 -0.62 7.13 -6.89
N GLU A 39 -0.24 8.35 -6.51
CA GLU A 39 1.14 8.68 -6.18
C GLU A 39 1.37 8.39 -4.68
N ASP A 40 2.33 7.53 -4.37
CA ASP A 40 2.78 7.30 -2.99
C ASP A 40 3.59 8.52 -2.53
N ILE A 41 3.09 9.22 -1.51
CA ILE A 41 3.76 10.38 -0.92
C ILE A 41 4.45 10.03 0.42
N GLY A 42 4.52 8.74 0.75
CA GLY A 42 5.18 8.20 1.94
C GLY A 42 4.25 8.07 3.14
N SER A 43 4.74 7.37 4.18
CA SER A 43 4.01 7.13 5.44
C SER A 43 2.61 6.50 5.24
N SER A 44 2.46 5.67 4.19
CA SER A 44 1.19 5.07 3.78
C SER A 44 0.12 6.07 3.30
N TYR A 45 0.51 7.31 3.00
CA TYR A 45 -0.36 8.30 2.38
C TYR A 45 -0.20 8.29 0.86
N TYR A 46 -1.32 8.47 0.19
CA TYR A 46 -1.40 8.52 -1.26
C TYR A 46 -2.02 9.82 -1.71
N LYS A 47 -1.58 10.31 -2.87
CA LYS A 47 -2.11 11.50 -3.52
C LYS A 47 -2.76 11.12 -4.85
N ASP A 48 -3.85 11.82 -5.16
CA ASP A 48 -4.55 11.69 -6.42
C ASP A 48 -3.72 12.24 -7.59
N THR A 49 -3.81 11.55 -8.72
CA THR A 49 -3.17 11.95 -9.97
C THR A 49 -4.20 11.96 -11.09
N THR A 50 -3.83 12.51 -12.24
CA THR A 50 -4.68 12.42 -13.43
C THR A 50 -4.98 10.97 -13.84
N ASN A 51 -4.08 10.02 -13.51
CA ASN A 51 -4.23 8.61 -13.88
C ASN A 51 -5.03 7.78 -12.85
N SER A 52 -5.14 8.24 -11.59
CA SER A 52 -5.99 7.60 -10.59
C SER A 52 -7.48 7.90 -10.79
N GLY A 53 -7.78 9.02 -11.47
CA GLY A 53 -9.11 9.62 -11.50
C GLY A 53 -9.36 10.48 -10.25
N ALA A 54 -10.51 11.14 -10.23
CA ALA A 54 -10.95 11.94 -9.08
C ALA A 54 -11.41 11.05 -7.92
N ALA A 55 -11.29 11.55 -6.69
CA ALA A 55 -11.78 10.88 -5.50
C ALA A 55 -13.32 10.88 -5.47
N GLU A 56 -13.93 9.69 -5.42
CA GLU A 56 -15.36 9.51 -5.21
C GLU A 56 -15.63 9.16 -3.75
N PHE A 57 -16.41 9.97 -3.04
CA PHE A 57 -16.66 9.76 -1.62
C PHE A 57 -17.91 8.93 -1.38
N TYR A 58 -17.77 7.85 -0.61
CA TYR A 58 -18.85 6.97 -0.22
C TYR A 58 -18.93 6.80 1.29
N VAL A 59 -20.13 6.44 1.74
CA VAL A 59 -20.35 5.91 3.08
C VAL A 59 -19.76 4.50 3.15
N PRO A 60 -18.99 4.14 4.20
CA PRO A 60 -18.53 2.78 4.41
C PRO A 60 -19.68 1.77 4.32
N GLY A 61 -19.49 0.70 3.55
CA GLY A 61 -20.50 -0.33 3.29
C GLY A 61 -21.50 -0.01 2.19
N SER A 62 -21.30 1.10 1.45
CA SER A 62 -22.16 1.50 0.34
C SER A 62 -21.35 1.74 -0.95
N GLY A 63 -22.01 1.58 -2.09
CA GLY A 63 -21.42 1.81 -3.41
C GLY A 63 -20.27 0.84 -3.70
N ALA A 64 -19.09 1.40 -4.01
CA ALA A 64 -17.88 0.66 -4.35
C ALA A 64 -16.95 0.41 -3.13
N THR A 65 -17.43 0.64 -1.90
CA THR A 65 -16.62 0.54 -0.67
C THR A 65 -17.06 -0.58 0.26
N GLY A 66 -16.11 -1.18 0.98
CA GLY A 66 -16.38 -2.20 2.00
C GLY A 66 -16.88 -1.61 3.32
N ASN A 67 -17.34 -2.48 4.22
CA ASN A 67 -17.71 -2.10 5.58
C ASN A 67 -16.47 -1.74 6.41
N LEU A 68 -16.63 -0.81 7.36
CA LEU A 68 -15.56 -0.49 8.30
C LEU A 68 -15.52 -1.53 9.43
N VAL A 69 -14.34 -2.09 9.69
CA VAL A 69 -14.11 -3.00 10.82
C VAL A 69 -13.50 -2.20 11.96
N THR A 70 -14.25 -2.01 13.04
CA THR A 70 -13.86 -1.16 14.17
C THR A 70 -13.02 -1.94 15.16
N GLY A 71 -11.96 -1.33 15.69
CA GLY A 71 -11.10 -1.97 16.70
C GLY A 71 -10.14 -3.03 16.14
N SER A 72 -10.00 -3.10 14.81
CA SER A 72 -9.00 -3.92 14.11
C SER A 72 -8.00 -3.01 13.38
N LEU A 73 -6.77 -3.49 13.22
CA LEU A 73 -5.72 -2.82 12.46
C LEU A 73 -5.42 -3.66 11.22
N GLU A 74 -5.40 -3.05 10.04
CA GLU A 74 -5.04 -3.74 8.80
C GLU A 74 -3.55 -4.10 8.84
N ASN A 75 -3.26 -5.39 8.73
CA ASN A 75 -1.89 -5.88 8.65
C ASN A 75 -1.35 -5.73 7.23
N SER A 76 -0.03 -5.56 7.11
CA SER A 76 0.66 -5.58 5.82
C SER A 76 0.35 -6.87 5.08
N ASN A 77 0.00 -6.76 3.79
CA ASN A 77 -0.22 -7.91 2.92
C ASN A 77 1.10 -8.54 2.41
N VAL A 78 2.22 -8.26 3.08
CA VAL A 78 3.56 -8.69 2.64
C VAL A 78 3.98 -9.93 3.41
N ASP A 79 4.30 -11.00 2.68
CA ASP A 79 4.93 -12.19 3.25
C ASP A 79 6.46 -12.05 3.18
N LEU A 80 7.07 -11.86 4.35
CA LEU A 80 8.49 -11.63 4.48
C LEU A 80 9.34 -12.80 3.97
N ALA A 81 8.88 -14.05 4.08
CA ALA A 81 9.65 -15.21 3.62
C ALA A 81 9.73 -15.25 2.08
N THR A 82 8.63 -14.90 1.43
CA THR A 82 8.56 -14.77 -0.03
C THR A 82 9.41 -13.59 -0.52
N GLU A 83 9.33 -12.43 0.14
CA GLU A 83 10.15 -11.26 -0.22
C GLU A 83 11.65 -11.52 -0.07
N PHE A 84 12.09 -12.21 1.00
CA PHE A 84 13.50 -12.59 1.13
C PHE A 84 13.94 -13.57 0.03
N SER A 85 13.08 -14.51 -0.36
CA SER A 85 13.39 -15.42 -1.47
C SER A 85 13.53 -14.68 -2.79
N ASN A 86 12.66 -13.69 -3.06
CA ASN A 86 12.75 -12.82 -4.22
C ASN A 86 14.05 -11.99 -4.21
N MET A 87 14.43 -11.43 -3.05
CA MET A 87 15.70 -10.71 -2.89
C MET A 87 16.90 -11.60 -3.24
N ILE A 88 16.94 -12.84 -2.73
CA ILE A 88 18.01 -13.80 -3.04
C ILE A 88 18.05 -14.14 -4.54
N LEU A 89 16.89 -14.28 -5.18
CA LEU A 89 16.81 -14.51 -6.63
C LEU A 89 17.37 -13.31 -7.43
N TYR A 90 17.01 -12.09 -7.04
CA TYR A 90 17.54 -10.89 -7.68
C TYR A 90 19.05 -10.75 -7.46
N GLU A 91 19.56 -11.04 -6.27
CA GLU A 91 21.00 -11.04 -5.99
C GLU A 91 21.76 -12.08 -6.82
N ARG A 92 21.23 -13.31 -6.93
CA ARG A 92 21.83 -14.35 -7.77
C ARG A 92 21.80 -13.96 -9.25
N GLY A 93 20.71 -13.35 -9.72
CA GLY A 93 20.62 -12.80 -11.07
C GLY A 93 21.68 -11.73 -11.33
N TYR A 94 21.87 -10.80 -10.38
CA TYR A 94 22.91 -9.78 -10.47
C TYR A 94 24.33 -10.38 -10.47
N GLN A 95 24.61 -11.35 -9.61
CA GLN A 95 25.90 -12.04 -9.57
C GLN A 95 26.18 -12.81 -10.87
N ALA A 96 25.17 -13.50 -11.41
CA ALA A 96 25.27 -14.21 -12.67
C ALA A 96 25.58 -13.23 -13.82
N ASN A 97 24.85 -12.11 -13.89
CA ASN A 97 25.08 -11.07 -14.89
C ASN A 97 26.48 -10.46 -14.76
N THR A 98 26.94 -10.20 -13.53
CA THR A 98 28.29 -9.66 -13.28
C THR A 98 29.37 -10.67 -13.71
N LYS A 99 29.17 -11.97 -13.43
CA LYS A 99 30.11 -13.00 -13.84
C LYS A 99 30.19 -13.16 -15.35
N ILE A 100 29.06 -13.05 -16.05
CA ILE A 100 29.02 -13.04 -17.52
C ILE A 100 29.86 -11.89 -18.08
N ILE A 101 29.73 -10.68 -17.50
CA ILE A 101 30.52 -9.52 -17.91
C ILE A 101 32.02 -9.78 -17.70
N SER A 102 32.43 -10.28 -16.53
CA SER A 102 33.85 -10.57 -16.26
C SER A 102 34.44 -11.61 -17.23
N VAL A 103 33.68 -12.66 -17.56
CA VAL A 103 34.12 -13.69 -18.51
C VAL A 103 34.20 -13.11 -19.93
N ALA A 104 33.28 -12.24 -20.31
CA ALA A 104 33.34 -11.53 -21.59
C ALA A 104 34.57 -10.61 -21.67
N ASP A 105 34.90 -9.89 -20.60
CA ASP A 105 36.09 -9.03 -20.53
C ASP A 105 37.40 -9.86 -20.62
N GLU A 106 37.48 -11.00 -19.92
CA GLU A 106 38.62 -11.92 -20.02
C GLU A 106 38.80 -12.46 -21.45
N MET A 107 37.70 -12.81 -22.13
CA MET A 107 37.70 -13.25 -23.53
C MET A 107 38.16 -12.13 -24.49
N LEU A 108 37.76 -10.88 -24.24
CA LEU A 108 38.20 -9.74 -25.03
C LEU A 108 39.70 -9.45 -24.82
N GLN A 109 40.18 -9.52 -23.58
CA GLN A 109 41.60 -9.32 -23.26
C GLN A 109 42.48 -10.37 -23.94
N THR A 110 42.08 -11.64 -23.90
CA THR A 110 42.81 -12.73 -24.57
C THR A 110 42.85 -12.56 -26.09
N LEU A 111 41.76 -12.11 -26.72
CA LEU A 111 41.73 -11.75 -28.15
C LEU A 111 42.72 -10.63 -28.51
N VAL A 112 42.80 -9.57 -27.69
CA VAL A 112 43.73 -8.45 -27.93
C VAL A 112 45.19 -8.87 -27.77
N ASN A 113 45.47 -9.79 -26.85
CA ASN A 113 46.82 -10.27 -26.55
C ASN A 113 47.33 -11.36 -27.52
N MET A 114 46.49 -11.92 -28.39
CA MET A 114 46.88 -12.88 -29.43
C MET A 114 47.41 -12.21 -30.72
N LYS A 115 47.78 -10.94 -30.66
CA LYS A 115 48.25 -10.14 -31.79
C LYS A 115 49.77 -10.05 -31.83
#